data_AF-A0A382M6R3-F1
#
_entry.id   AF-A0A382M6R3-F1
#
_cell.length_a   1.000
_cell.length_b   1.000
_cell.length_c   1.000
_cell.angle_alpha   90.00
_cell.angle_beta   90.00
_cell.angle_gamma   90.00
#
_symmetry.space_group_name_H-M   'P 1'
#
loop_
_entity.id
_entity.type
_entity.pdbx_description
1 polymer ?
#
loop_
_entity_poly.entity_id
_entity_poly.type
_entity_poly.pdbx_seq_one_letter_code
_entity_poly.pdbx_strand_id
1 'polypeptide(L)' 'MTKLKLILFIFIYFFSIAPSSAENQKDPLQTFLKNLESLEVSFVQILMNENGEQLEKTEGVLYLQPPVKFF' A
#
# COMPACT_ATOMS: atom_id res chain seq x y z
N MET A 1 -4.31 20.29 42.63
CA MET A 1 -3.75 20.34 41.25
C MET A 1 -3.36 18.98 40.67
N THR A 2 -2.88 18.02 41.46
CA THR A 2 -2.49 16.67 41.00
C THR A 2 -3.65 15.86 40.41
N LYS A 3 -4.85 15.94 41.01
CA LYS A 3 -6.06 15.25 40.51
C LYS A 3 -6.50 15.70 39.11
N LEU A 4 -6.38 17.00 38.81
CA LEU A 4 -6.71 17.56 37.49
C LEU A 4 -5.71 17.10 36.42
N LYS A 5 -4.41 17.08 36.76
CA LYS A 5 -3.36 16.56 35.86
C LYS A 5 -3.57 15.08 35.55
N LEU A 6 -3.96 14.27 36.55
CA LEU A 6 -4.22 12.85 36.37
C LEU A 6 -5.40 12.61 35.41
N ILE A 7 -6.49 13.37 35.56
CA ILE A 7 -7.65 13.29 34.66
C ILE A 7 -7.25 13.63 33.22
N LEU A 8 -6.42 14.67 33.04
CA LEU A 8 -5.92 15.06 31.72
C LEU A 8 -5.06 13.96 31.07
N PHE A 9 -4.18 13.31 31.84
CA PHE A 9 -3.37 12.20 31.35
C PHE A 9 -4.21 11.00 30.93
N ILE A 10 -5.25 10.67 31.70
CA ILE A 10 -6.20 9.60 31.34
C ILE A 10 -6.92 9.95 30.03
N PHE A 11 -7.35 11.21 29.87
CA PHE A 11 -8.02 11.67 28.66
C PHE A 11 -7.13 11.55 27.41
N ILE A 12 -5.86 11.97 27.50
CA ILE A 12 -4.90 11.88 26.39
C ILE A 12 -4.63 10.41 26.03
N TYR A 13 -4.50 9.53 27.03
CA TYR A 13 -4.31 8.09 26.80
C TYR A 13 -5.47 7.50 25.99
N PHE A 14 -6.72 7.81 26.34
CA PHE A 14 -7.89 7.33 25.58
C PHE A 14 -7.96 7.91 24.16
N PHE A 15 -7.54 9.15 23.94
CA PHE A 15 -7.47 9.74 22.59
C PHE A 15 -6.37 9.13 21.71
N SER A 16 -5.33 8.54 22.30
CA SER A 16 -4.21 7.94 21.57
C SER A 16 -4.54 6.58 20.94
N ILE A 17 -5.65 5.95 21.35
CA ILE A 17 -6.07 4.61 20.88
C ILE A 17 -7.05 4.71 19.71
N ALA A 18 -7.19 5.88 19.08
CA ALA A 18 -7.98 5.97 17.85
C ALA A 18 -7.36 5.02 16.81
N PRO A 19 -8.05 3.95 16.38
CA PRO A 19 -7.53 3.10 15.34
C PRO A 19 -7.37 3.97 14.09
N SER A 20 -6.16 4.03 13.54
CA SER A 20 -5.95 4.61 12.22
C SER A 20 -6.78 3.79 11.23
N SER A 21 -7.92 4.31 10.80
CA SER A 21 -8.80 3.63 9.86
C SER A 21 -8.23 3.72 8.44
N ALA A 22 -7.09 3.07 8.22
CA ALA A 22 -6.69 2.63 6.88
C ALA A 22 -7.54 1.44 6.40
N GLU A 23 -8.26 0.79 7.33
CA GLU A 23 -8.95 -0.48 7.14
C GLU A 23 -10.37 -0.36 6.53
N ASN A 24 -10.90 0.83 6.24
CA ASN A 24 -12.33 0.93 5.91
C ASN A 24 -12.68 1.99 4.86
N GLN A 25 -12.54 1.60 3.59
CA GLN A 25 -13.51 1.89 2.53
C GLN A 25 -13.10 1.07 1.33
N LYS A 26 -14.06 0.34 0.74
CA LYS A 26 -13.99 -0.36 -0.57
C LYS A 26 -12.78 0.08 -1.39
N ASP A 27 -11.64 -0.58 -1.19
CA ASP A 27 -10.41 -0.19 -1.85
C ASP A 27 -10.64 -0.38 -3.36
N PRO A 28 -10.68 0.70 -4.15
CA PRO A 28 -10.93 0.59 -5.58
C PRO A 28 -9.88 -0.29 -6.26
N LEU A 29 -8.64 -0.30 -5.75
CA LEU A 29 -7.57 -1.16 -6.25
C LEU A 29 -7.85 -2.63 -5.92
N GLN A 30 -8.20 -2.94 -4.67
CA GLN A 30 -8.56 -4.32 -4.30
C GLN A 30 -9.78 -4.82 -5.09
N THR A 31 -10.78 -3.97 -5.31
CA THR A 31 -11.97 -4.31 -6.10
C THR A 31 -11.59 -4.57 -7.56
N PHE A 32 -10.75 -3.70 -8.15
CA PHE A 32 -10.23 -3.87 -9.49
C PHE A 32 -9.46 -5.20 -9.63
N LEU A 33 -8.52 -5.48 -8.72
CA LEU A 33 -7.70 -6.69 -8.74
C LEU A 33 -8.53 -7.96 -8.54
N LYS A 34 -9.55 -7.94 -7.68
CA LYS A 34 -10.47 -9.08 -7.50
C LYS A 34 -11.27 -9.40 -8.76
N ASN A 35 -11.59 -8.41 -9.57
CA ASN A 35 -12.37 -8.57 -10.79
C ASN A 35 -11.49 -8.82 -12.03
N LEU A 36 -10.16 -8.82 -11.88
CA LEU A 36 -9.22 -9.03 -12.98
C LEU A 36 -9.07 -10.54 -13.24
N GLU A 37 -9.70 -11.04 -14.30
CA GLU A 37 -9.61 -12.47 -14.69
C GLU A 37 -8.23 -12.82 -15.28
N SER A 38 -7.72 -11.97 -16.17
CA SER A 38 -6.39 -12.09 -16.75
C SER A 38 -5.86 -10.75 -17.26
N LEU A 39 -4.55 -10.59 -17.30
CA LEU A 39 -3.85 -9.45 -17.88
C LEU A 39 -2.66 -9.94 -18.69
N GLU A 40 -2.51 -9.40 -19.89
CA GLU A 40 -1.31 -9.50 -20.72
C GLU A 40 -0.89 -8.08 -21.10
N VAL A 41 0.34 -7.68 -20.78
CA VAL A 41 0.80 -6.31 -21.01
C VAL A 41 2.30 -6.27 -21.28
N SER A 42 2.73 -5.47 -22.26
CA SER A 42 4.14 -5.16 -22.47
C SER A 42 4.62 -4.10 -21.48
N PHE A 43 5.79 -4.30 -20.88
CA PHE A 43 6.38 -3.36 -19.92
C PHE A 43 7.81 -2.96 -20.30
N VAL A 44 8.22 -1.81 -19.78
CA VAL A 44 9.59 -1.33 -19.78
C VAL A 44 9.97 -1.00 -18.34
N GLN A 45 11.01 -1.64 -17.83
CA GLN A 45 11.58 -1.39 -16.51
C GLN A 45 12.90 -0.63 -16.65
N ILE A 46 13.07 0.41 -15.84
CA ILE A 46 14.30 1.20 -15.77
C ILE A 46 14.79 1.16 -14.32
N LEU A 47 15.97 0.60 -14.09
CA LEU A 47 16.63 0.61 -12.78
C LEU A 47 17.51 1.87 -12.69
N MET A 48 17.33 2.66 -11.64
CA MET A 48 18.12 3.86 -11.38
C MET A 48 18.76 3.77 -9.98
N ASN A 49 19.97 4.30 -9.82
CA ASN A 49 20.58 4.48 -8.51
C ASN A 49 20.04 5.74 -7.80
N GLU A 50 20.47 5.96 -6.56
CA GLU A 50 20.08 7.10 -5.73
C GLU A 50 20.50 8.47 -6.31
N ASN A 51 21.48 8.48 -7.21
CA ASN A 51 21.96 9.68 -7.89
C ASN A 51 21.14 9.99 -9.17
N GLY A 52 20.15 9.15 -9.48
CA GLY A 52 19.33 9.27 -10.68
C GLY A 52 19.98 8.73 -11.94
N GLU A 53 21.11 8.02 -11.82
CA GLU A 53 21.76 7.39 -12.97
C GLU A 53 21.05 6.07 -13.31
N GLN A 54 20.75 5.89 -14.59
CA GLN A 54 20.19 4.64 -15.09
C GLN A 54 21.25 3.55 -15.10
N LEU A 55 20.98 2.48 -14.35
CA LEU A 55 21.82 1.29 -14.27
C LEU A 55 21.43 0.24 -15.32
N GLU A 56 20.13 0.08 -15.57
CA GLU A 56 19.62 -0.97 -16.45
C GLU A 56 18.28 -0.56 -17.09
N LYS A 57 18.02 -1.08 -18.29
CA LYS A 57 16.70 -1.06 -18.92
C LYS A 57 16.36 -2.46 -19.42
N THR A 58 15.19 -2.94 -19.04
CA THR A 58 14.68 -4.26 -19.41
C THR A 58 13.27 -4.13 -19.96
N GLU A 59 12.96 -4.86 -21.02
CA GLU A 59 11.64 -4.89 -21.67
C GLU A 59 11.10 -6.32 -21.62
N GLY A 60 9.79 -6.46 -21.49
CA GLY A 60 9.16 -7.77 -21.37
C GLY A 60 7.66 -7.72 -21.53
N VAL A 61 7.04 -8.90 -21.39
CA VAL A 61 5.58 -9.06 -21.35
C VAL A 61 5.23 -9.72 -20.03
N LEU A 62 4.29 -9.13 -19.31
CA LEU A 62 3.73 -9.66 -18.08
C LEU A 62 2.43 -10.40 -18.39
N TYR A 63 2.31 -11.62 -17.89
CA TYR A 63 1.09 -12.42 -17.91
C TYR A 63 0.62 -12.64 -16.47
N LEU A 64 -0.60 -12.22 -16.15
CA LEU A 64 -1.22 -12.43 -14.85
C LEU A 64 -2.58 -13.12 -15.03
N GLN A 65 -2.80 -14.22 -14.31
CA GLN A 65 -4.08 -14.90 -14.20
C GLN A 65 -4.26 -15.37 -12.74
N PRO A 66 -4.97 -14.58 -11.90
CA PRO A 66 -5.24 -14.97 -10.53
C PRO A 66 -6.02 -16.31 -10.45
N PRO A 67 -5.87 -17.09 -9.36
CA PRO A 67 -5.12 -16.75 -8.15
C PRO A 67 -3.63 -17.15 -8.16
N VAL A 68 -3.09 -17.81 -9.20
CA VAL A 68 -1.77 -18.49 -9.09
C VAL A 68 -0.76 -18.15 -10.19
N LYS A 69 -1.18 -17.63 -11.35
CA LYS A 69 -0.28 -17.45 -12.50
C LYS A 69 0.22 -16.01 -12.59
N PHE A 70 1.54 -15.85 -12.56
CA PHE A 70 2.25 -14.60 -12.77
C PHE A 70 3.57 -14.93 -13.47
N PHE A 71 3.76 -14.45 -14.71
CA PHE A 71 4.91 -14.73 -15.56
C PHE A 71 5.43 -13.47 -16.25
#